data_AF-A0A969GGQ7-F1
#
_entry.id   AF-A0A969GGQ7-F1
#
_cell.length_a   1.000
_cell.length_b   1.000
_cell.length_c   1.000
_cell.angle_alpha   90.00
_cell.angle_beta   90.00
_cell.angle_gamma   90.00
#
_symmetry.space_group_name_H-M   'P 1'
#
loop_
_entity.id
_entity.type
_entity.pdbx_description
1 polymer ?
#
loop_
_entity_poly.entity_id
_entity_poly.type
_entity_poly.pdbx_seq_one_letter_code
_entity_poly.pdbx_strand_id
1 'polypeptide(L)' 'ARLRGLIDASWDFDAAERQYLADKATSDAARIAFDGDWGNLYLMADGRLVAADTPLYTPVTLTEHPEELFADWPGEGG' A
#
# COMPACT_ATOMS: atom_id res chain seq x y z
N ALA A 1 3.13 -19.00 34.63
CA ALA A 1 2.11 -18.01 34.26
C ALA A 1 2.60 -16.55 34.41
N ARG A 2 3.83 -16.23 33.98
CA ARG A 2 4.42 -14.86 34.12
C ARG A 2 4.48 -14.09 32.80
N LEU A 3 4.61 -14.80 31.67
CA LEU A 3 4.63 -14.21 30.32
C LEU A 3 3.26 -13.69 29.87
N ARG A 4 2.17 -14.40 30.21
CA ARG A 4 0.81 -14.05 29.74
C ARG A 4 0.32 -12.70 30.30
N GLY A 5 0.59 -12.41 31.58
CA GLY A 5 0.25 -11.11 32.18
C GLY A 5 1.15 -9.94 31.76
N LEU A 6 2.30 -10.21 31.13
CA LEU A 6 3.17 -9.17 30.55
C LEU A 6 2.68 -8.77 29.15
N ILE A 7 2.13 -9.71 28.39
CA ILE A 7 1.53 -9.47 27.07
C ILE A 7 0.25 -8.63 27.22
N ASP A 8 -0.65 -8.99 28.14
CA ASP A 8 -1.88 -8.22 28.41
C ASP A 8 -1.59 -6.80 28.95
N ALA A 9 -0.43 -6.58 29.58
CA ALA A 9 -0.02 -5.28 30.10
C ALA A 9 0.76 -4.41 29.09
N SER A 10 1.17 -4.97 27.95
CA SER A 10 2.04 -4.27 26.98
C SER A 10 1.44 -4.10 25.59
N TRP A 11 0.41 -4.86 25.23
CA TRP A 11 -0.30 -4.68 23.97
C TRP A 11 -1.81 -4.54 24.17
N ASP A 12 -2.32 -3.34 23.86
CA ASP A 12 -3.75 -3.09 23.69
C ASP A 12 -4.15 -3.56 22.28
N PHE A 13 -4.55 -4.83 22.18
CA PHE A 13 -5.01 -5.44 20.93
C PHE A 13 -6.28 -4.76 20.40
N ASP A 14 -7.14 -4.24 21.27
CA ASP A 14 -8.36 -3.53 20.87
C ASP A 14 -8.01 -2.19 20.19
N ALA A 15 -7.01 -1.48 20.70
CA ALA A 15 -6.49 -0.29 20.04
C ALA A 15 -5.84 -0.62 18.69
N ALA A 16 -5.07 -1.70 18.62
CA ALA A 16 -4.46 -2.16 17.37
C ALA A 16 -5.52 -2.54 16.31
N GLU A 17 -6.59 -3.22 16.71
CA GLU A 17 -7.70 -3.57 15.83
C GLU A 17 -8.45 -2.32 15.33
N ARG A 18 -8.76 -1.36 16.22
CA ARG A 18 -9.39 -0.10 15.81
C ARG A 18 -8.56 0.67 14.79
N GLN A 19 -7.24 0.73 15.00
CA GLN A 19 -6.32 1.37 14.06
C GLN A 19 -6.33 0.63 12.72
N TYR A 20 -6.20 -0.69 12.72
CA TYR A 20 -6.25 -1.51 11.51
C TYR A 20 -7.53 -1.29 10.71
N LEU A 21 -8.69 -1.27 11.37
CA LEU A 21 -9.98 -1.06 10.71
C LEU A 21 -10.10 0.34 10.10
N ALA A 22 -9.59 1.38 10.77
CA ALA A 22 -9.57 2.74 10.26
C ALA A 22 -8.63 2.89 9.04
N ASP A 23 -7.45 2.27 9.12
CA ASP A 23 -6.47 2.26 8.02
C ASP A 23 -7.02 1.48 6.82
N LYS A 24 -7.66 0.33 7.07
CA LYS A 24 -8.32 -0.45 6.03
C LYS A 24 -9.44 0.33 5.34
N ALA A 25 -10.32 0.99 6.09
CA ALA A 25 -11.40 1.79 5.50
C ALA A 25 -10.85 2.93 4.63
N THR A 26 -9.77 3.57 5.06
CA THR A 26 -9.07 4.60 4.28
C THR A 26 -8.45 4.01 3.00
N SER A 27 -7.77 2.87 3.12
CA SER A 27 -7.17 2.15 1.99
C SER A 27 -8.21 1.69 0.98
N ASP A 28 -9.35 1.17 1.43
CA ASP A 28 -10.44 0.70 0.58
C ASP A 28 -11.08 1.89 -0.18
N ALA A 29 -11.23 3.04 0.48
CA ALA A 29 -11.76 4.27 -0.15
C ALA A 29 -10.79 4.89 -1.17
N ALA A 30 -9.49 4.75 -0.94
CA ALA A 30 -8.44 5.23 -1.84
C ALA A 30 -7.99 4.18 -2.87
N ARG A 31 -8.71 3.05 -2.97
CA ARG A 31 -8.32 1.95 -3.87
C ARG A 31 -8.38 2.43 -5.32
N ILE A 32 -7.23 2.37 -5.97
CA ILE A 32 -7.08 2.68 -7.38
C ILE A 32 -7.85 1.62 -8.18
N ALA A 33 -8.59 2.06 -9.19
CA ALA A 33 -9.34 1.19 -10.10
C ALA A 33 -8.40 0.49 -11.10
N PHE A 34 -7.51 -0.35 -10.57
CA PHE A 34 -6.62 -1.20 -11.34
C PHE A 34 -6.87 -2.66 -10.95
N ASP A 35 -7.03 -3.53 -11.93
CA ASP A 35 -7.34 -4.94 -11.68
C ASP A 35 -6.15 -5.61 -10.98
N GLY A 36 -6.43 -6.24 -9.82
CA GLY A 36 -5.45 -6.99 -9.04
C GLY A 36 -5.32 -6.53 -7.59
N ASP A 37 -4.62 -7.35 -6.80
CA ASP A 37 -4.17 -7.00 -5.46
C ASP A 37 -2.65 -6.88 -5.52
N TRP A 38 -2.19 -5.65 -5.71
CA TRP A 38 -0.78 -5.33 -5.85
C TRP A 38 -0.27 -4.77 -4.54
N GLY A 39 0.90 -5.23 -4.11
CA GLY A 39 1.56 -4.71 -2.92
C GLY A 39 2.21 -3.34 -3.19
N ASN A 40 3.53 -3.26 -2.98
CA ASN A 40 4.25 -2.02 -3.24
C ASN A 40 4.36 -1.75 -4.74
N LEU A 41 4.31 -0.47 -5.12
CA LEU A 41 4.48 -0.01 -6.49
C LEU A 41 5.71 0.90 -6.57
N TYR A 42 6.46 0.80 -7.66
CA TYR A 42 7.58 1.68 -7.96
C TYR A 42 7.26 2.57 -9.16
N LEU A 43 7.44 3.87 -9.00
CA LEU A 43 7.51 4.81 -10.11
C LEU A 43 8.94 4.82 -10.65
N MET A 44 9.12 4.34 -11.88
CA MET A 44 10.39 4.29 -12.57
C MET A 44 10.76 5.66 -13.13
N ALA A 45 12.07 5.89 -13.33
CA ALA A 45 12.57 7.16 -13.85
C ALA A 45 12.09 7.50 -15.28
N ASP A 46 11.63 6.50 -16.03
CA ASP A 46 11.03 6.65 -17.36
C ASP A 46 9.50 6.88 -17.31
N GLY A 47 8.93 7.09 -16.12
CA GLY A 47 7.52 7.36 -15.92
C GLY A 47 6.64 6.13 -15.71
N ARG A 48 7.18 4.91 -15.84
CA ARG A 48 6.37 3.68 -15.69
C ARG A 48 6.07 3.35 -14.24
N LEU A 49 4.85 2.88 -13.97
CA LEU A 49 4.46 2.32 -12.68
C LEU A 49 4.58 0.79 -12.72
N VAL A 50 5.40 0.24 -11.84
CA VAL A 50 5.77 -1.19 -11.83
C VAL A 50 5.41 -1.83 -10.50
N ALA A 51 4.82 -3.02 -10.54
CA ALA A 51 4.49 -3.81 -9.36
C ALA A 51 5.74 -4.47 -8.74
N ALA A 52 6.04 -4.13 -7.48
CA ALA A 52 7.25 -4.56 -6.78
C ALA A 52 7.20 -6.02 -6.30
N ASP A 53 6.01 -6.61 -6.26
CA ASP A 53 5.74 -7.99 -5.84
C ASP A 53 5.93 -9.00 -6.98
N THR A 54 6.31 -8.54 -8.17
CA THR A 54 6.51 -9.39 -9.34
C THR A 54 7.96 -9.87 -9.47
N PRO A 55 8.20 -11.04 -10.12
CA PRO A 55 9.55 -11.59 -10.26
C PRO A 55 10.52 -10.61 -10.92
N LEU A 56 11.75 -10.56 -10.40
CA LEU A 56 12.77 -9.56 -10.78
C LEU A 56 13.09 -9.49 -12.28
N TYR A 57 12.94 -10.60 -13.00
CA TYR A 57 13.23 -10.70 -14.44
C TYR A 57 12.00 -10.56 -15.33
N THR A 58 10.81 -10.49 -14.73
CA THR A 58 9.55 -10.29 -15.44
C THR A 58 8.65 -9.35 -14.63
N PRO A 59 9.08 -8.09 -14.44
CA PRO A 59 8.28 -7.13 -13.70
C PRO A 59 7.00 -6.78 -14.47
N VAL A 60 5.86 -6.74 -13.77
CA VAL A 60 4.60 -6.27 -14.39
C VAL A 60 4.57 -4.75 -14.34
N THR A 61 4.50 -4.13 -15.52
CA THR A 61 4.19 -2.71 -15.66
C THR A 61 2.67 -2.56 -15.62
N LEU A 62 2.17 -1.77 -14.67
CA LEU A 62 0.75 -1.52 -14.50
C LEU A 62 0.26 -0.43 -15.45
N THR A 63 1.02 0.66 -15.58
CA THR A 63 0.74 1.74 -16.52
C THR A 63 2.02 2.47 -16.93
N GLU A 64 2.03 3.03 -18.13
CA GLU A 64 3.05 3.98 -18.61
C GLU A 64 2.65 5.43 -18.36
N HIS A 65 1.40 5.67 -17.94
CA HIS A 65 0.80 6.97 -17.69
C HIS A 65 0.22 7.04 -16.27
N PRO A 66 1.08 7.08 -15.23
CA PRO A 66 0.63 7.17 -13.83
C PRO A 66 -0.18 8.44 -13.53
N GLU A 67 0.01 9.51 -14.30
CA GLU A 67 -0.75 10.77 -14.21
C GLU A 67 -2.25 10.60 -14.46
N GLU A 68 -2.65 9.57 -15.21
CA GLU A 68 -4.06 9.25 -15.45
C GLU A 68 -4.67 8.42 -14.31
N LEU A 69 -3.83 7.81 -13.48
CA LEU A 69 -4.20 6.87 -12.44
C LEU A 69 -4.30 7.53 -11.06
N PHE A 70 -3.35 8.42 -10.74
CA PHE A 70 -3.31 9.12 -9.46
C PHE A 70 -4.04 10.46 -9.56
N ALA A 71 -5.14 10.61 -8.83
CA ALA A 71 -5.93 11.84 -8.81
C ALA A 71 -5.15 13.06 -8.25
N ASP A 72 -4.12 12.80 -7.45
CA ASP A 72 -3.23 13.77 -6.83
C ASP A 72 -1.83 13.77 -7.45
N TRP A 73 -1.70 13.35 -8.72
CA TRP A 73 -0.42 13.31 -9.42
C TRP A 73 0.30 14.67 -9.36
N PRO A 74 1.54 14.73 -8.83
CA PRO A 74 2.24 15.99 -8.63
C PRO A 74 2.74 16.66 -9.93
N GLY A 75 2.71 15.96 -11.08
CA GLY A 75 3.21 16.48 -12.36
C GLY A 75 4.74 16.65 -12.41
N GLU A 76 5.26 17.23 -13.51
CA GLU A 76 6.62 17.79 -13.57
C GLU A 76 6.69 19.07 -12.71
N GLY A 77 6.56 18.90 -11.40
CA GLY A 77 6.65 19.96 -10.38
C GLY A 77 7.78 19.69 -9.41
N GLY A 78 9.02 19.65 -9.90
CA GLY A 78 10.26 19.54 -9.14
C GLY A 78 11.38 20.37 -9.78
#